data_AF-A0A918KI73-F1
#
_entry.id   AF-A0A918KI73-F1
#
_cell.length_a   1.000
_cell.length_b   1.000
_cell.length_c   1.000
_cell.angle_alpha   90.00
_cell.angle_beta   90.00
_cell.angle_gamma   90.00
#
_symmetry.space_group_name_H-M   'P 1'
#
loop_
_entity.id
_entity.type
_entity.pdbx_description
1 polymer ?
#
loop_
_entity_poly.entity_id
_entity_poly.type
_entity_poly.pdbx_seq_one_letter_code
_entity_poly.pdbx_strand_id
1 'polypeptide(L)'
;MEIEFRHLAPLYNLSYIYRKTIKFIWENYDMAIQEGDKLPTATFMKMGPDGPQPVNTDDVFAGKRVALFAVPGAFTPTCSAKHLPGYVEKAAMLKARGIDEIACVSVNDVFVMGAWGQAAGSGDVDMLADGNGDFAKAIGLEMDGTGFGMGQRSQRYAMVVDDGTVERLFVEGPGEFKVSSAEHMLSEL
;
A
#
# COMPACT_ATOMS: atom_id res chain seq x y z
N MET A 1 -14.96 22.19 -5.60
CA MET A 1 -16.38 21.93 -5.92
C MET A 1 -16.88 20.97 -4.87
N GLU A 2 -17.23 21.55 -3.70
CA GLU A 2 -17.82 20.83 -2.58
C GLU A 2 -19.23 20.41 -2.98
N ILE A 3 -19.53 19.12 -2.87
CA ILE A 3 -20.90 18.63 -2.98
C ILE A 3 -21.48 18.69 -1.55
N GLU A 4 -22.19 19.76 -1.24
CA GLU A 4 -23.00 19.88 -0.03
C GLU A 4 -24.07 18.77 0.00
N PHE A 5 -23.95 17.83 0.92
CA PHE A 5 -25.03 16.90 1.28
C PHE A 5 -26.04 17.59 2.20
N ARG A 6 -26.79 18.57 1.67
CA ARG A 6 -27.85 19.26 2.42
C ARG A 6 -29.27 18.71 2.18
N HIS A 7 -29.44 17.54 1.58
CA HIS A 7 -30.78 17.00 1.25
C HIS A 7 -31.11 15.62 1.85
N LEU A 8 -30.47 15.22 2.96
CA LEU A 8 -30.94 14.08 3.75
C LEU A 8 -31.22 14.51 5.21
N ALA A 9 -32.44 14.96 5.47
CA ALA A 9 -33.02 15.00 6.81
C ALA A 9 -34.22 14.02 6.84
N PRO A 10 -34.63 13.45 8.00
CA PRO A 10 -33.89 13.01 9.18
C PRO A 10 -33.97 11.47 9.35
N LEU A 11 -32.89 10.82 9.80
CA LEU A 11 -32.82 9.37 10.06
C LEU A 11 -33.60 8.93 11.32
N TYR A 12 -34.92 9.09 11.32
CA TYR A 12 -35.78 8.67 12.43
C TYR A 12 -36.96 7.80 11.98
N ASN A 13 -36.80 6.87 11.03
CA ASN A 13 -37.77 5.76 10.91
C ASN A 13 -37.35 4.52 10.08
N LEU A 14 -36.07 4.16 10.03
CA LEU A 14 -35.68 2.87 9.44
C LEU A 14 -35.87 1.74 10.46
N SER A 15 -36.59 0.69 10.05
CA SER A 15 -36.84 -0.51 10.86
C SER A 15 -35.53 -1.19 11.25
N TYR A 16 -35.52 -1.93 12.37
CA TYR A 16 -34.33 -2.59 12.90
C TYR A 16 -33.62 -3.48 11.87
N ILE A 17 -34.39 -4.17 11.02
CA ILE A 17 -33.88 -5.00 9.92
C ILE A 17 -33.15 -4.15 8.89
N TYR A 18 -33.73 -3.03 8.46
CA TYR A 18 -33.07 -2.11 7.52
C TYR A 18 -31.80 -1.48 8.09
N ARG A 19 -31.77 -1.13 9.39
CA ARG A 19 -30.54 -0.64 10.03
C ARG A 19 -29.46 -1.72 10.07
N LYS A 20 -29.82 -2.98 10.38
CA LYS A 20 -28.88 -4.11 10.34
C LYS A 20 -28.40 -4.40 8.93
N THR A 21 -29.28 -4.37 7.94
CA THR A 21 -28.92 -4.63 6.54
C THR A 21 -28.08 -3.49 5.96
N ILE A 22 -28.38 -2.23 6.24
CA ILE A 22 -27.54 -1.09 5.80
C ILE A 22 -26.20 -1.11 6.52
N LYS A 23 -26.16 -1.37 7.83
CA LYS A 23 -24.91 -1.54 8.58
C LYS A 23 -24.10 -2.72 8.05
N PHE A 24 -24.73 -3.86 7.77
CA PHE A 24 -24.08 -5.02 7.14
C PHE A 24 -23.57 -4.68 5.74
N ILE A 25 -24.36 -4.00 4.90
CA ILE A 25 -23.93 -3.58 3.56
C ILE A 25 -22.79 -2.56 3.64
N TRP A 26 -22.79 -1.63 4.59
CA TRP A 26 -21.69 -0.68 4.82
C TRP A 26 -20.44 -1.34 5.40
N GLU A 27 -20.58 -2.30 6.32
CA GLU A 27 -19.49 -3.10 6.88
C GLU A 27 -18.91 -4.09 5.87
N ASN A 28 -19.63 -4.38 4.76
CA ASN A 28 -19.21 -5.26 3.68
C ASN A 28 -19.02 -4.51 2.34
N TYR A 29 -19.03 -3.17 2.36
CA TYR A 29 -18.57 -2.37 1.23
C TYR A 29 -17.11 -2.07 1.52
N ASP A 30 -16.19 -2.78 0.85
CA ASP A 30 -14.75 -2.54 0.93
C ASP A 30 -14.48 -1.07 0.54
N MET A 31 -14.42 -0.20 1.54
CA MET A 31 -13.88 1.14 1.35
C MET A 31 -12.36 0.99 1.31
N ALA A 32 -11.73 1.66 0.35
CA ALA A 32 -10.28 1.77 0.33
C ALA A 32 -9.79 2.30 1.70
N ILE A 33 -8.69 1.73 2.17
CA ILE A 33 -8.04 2.07 3.43
C ILE A 33 -7.87 3.59 3.56
N GLN A 34 -8.06 4.12 4.77
CA GLN A 34 -7.92 5.55 5.07
C GLN A 34 -6.86 5.80 6.13
N GLU A 35 -6.43 7.06 6.25
CA GLU A 35 -5.64 7.51 7.39
C GLU A 35 -6.41 7.27 8.71
N GLY A 36 -5.75 6.65 9.69
CA GLY A 36 -6.33 6.23 10.96
C GLY A 36 -6.76 4.75 11.00
N ASP A 37 -6.90 4.08 9.86
CA ASP A 37 -7.27 2.67 9.82
C ASP A 37 -6.09 1.76 10.19
N LYS A 38 -6.39 0.61 10.82
CA LYS A 38 -5.42 -0.47 10.99
C LYS A 38 -5.30 -1.27 9.70
N LEU A 39 -4.07 -1.63 9.33
CA LEU A 39 -3.85 -2.54 8.20
C LEU A 39 -4.53 -3.89 8.46
N PRO A 40 -5.15 -4.50 7.44
CA PRO A 40 -5.70 -5.84 7.56
C PRO A 40 -4.58 -6.85 7.74
N THR A 41 -4.86 -7.97 8.41
CA THR A 41 -3.91 -9.09 8.45
C THR A 41 -3.74 -9.66 7.05
N ALA A 42 -2.51 -9.62 6.54
CA ALA A 42 -2.12 -10.21 5.27
C ALA A 42 -0.77 -10.91 5.38
N THR A 43 -0.51 -11.83 4.44
CA THR A 43 0.76 -12.54 4.32
C THR A 43 1.41 -12.18 3.01
N PHE A 44 2.64 -11.72 3.07
CA PHE A 44 3.53 -11.52 1.93
C PHE A 44 4.55 -12.65 1.86
N MET A 45 5.22 -12.75 0.72
CA MET A 45 6.45 -13.52 0.60
C MET A 45 7.64 -12.58 0.48
N LYS A 46 8.73 -12.85 1.21
CA LYS A 46 9.99 -12.10 1.14
C LYS A 46 11.12 -13.05 0.76
N MET A 47 12.05 -12.62 -0.08
CA MET A 47 13.23 -13.41 -0.41
C MET A 47 14.25 -13.29 0.73
N GLY A 48 14.40 -14.36 1.51
CA GLY A 48 15.41 -14.47 2.57
C GLY A 48 16.71 -15.12 2.09
N PRO A 49 17.72 -15.23 2.97
CA PRO A 49 19.01 -15.84 2.65
C PRO A 49 18.88 -17.33 2.26
N ASP A 50 17.91 -18.02 2.85
CA ASP A 50 17.63 -19.45 2.60
C ASP A 50 16.51 -19.67 1.58
N GLY A 51 16.09 -18.61 0.87
CA GLY A 51 15.02 -18.64 -0.13
C GLY A 51 13.73 -17.93 0.33
N PRO A 52 12.60 -18.15 -0.37
CA PRO A 52 11.33 -17.51 -0.06
C PRO A 52 10.79 -17.85 1.33
N GLN A 53 10.38 -16.84 2.08
CA GLN A 53 9.80 -16.99 3.42
C GLN A 53 8.52 -16.16 3.55
N PRO A 54 7.48 -16.68 4.23
CA PRO A 54 6.30 -15.88 4.53
C PRO A 54 6.62 -14.84 5.60
N VAL A 55 6.07 -13.64 5.43
CA VAL A 55 6.06 -12.58 6.45
C VAL A 55 4.66 -12.01 6.50
N ASN A 56 4.11 -11.81 7.69
CA ASN A 56 2.79 -11.22 7.86
C ASN A 56 2.89 -9.71 8.12
N THR A 57 1.74 -9.03 8.16
CA THR A 57 1.67 -7.60 8.46
C THR A 57 2.26 -7.23 9.82
N ASP A 58 2.10 -8.06 10.85
CA ASP A 58 2.64 -7.77 12.18
C ASP A 58 4.17 -7.86 12.18
N ASP A 59 4.76 -8.83 11.45
CA ASP A 59 6.21 -8.96 11.30
C ASP A 59 6.83 -7.70 10.67
N VAL A 60 6.09 -7.06 9.76
CA VAL A 60 6.52 -5.86 9.03
C VAL A 60 6.26 -4.59 9.84
N PHE A 61 5.07 -4.43 10.44
CA PHE A 61 4.58 -3.14 10.93
C PHE A 61 4.42 -3.01 12.45
N ALA A 62 4.35 -4.12 13.22
CA ALA A 62 4.09 -4.03 14.66
C ALA A 62 5.27 -3.38 15.41
N GLY A 63 4.97 -2.37 16.23
CA GLY A 63 5.96 -1.62 17.00
C GLY A 63 6.97 -0.83 16.17
N LYS A 64 6.70 -0.60 14.88
CA LYS A 64 7.57 0.15 13.95
C LYS A 64 6.78 1.24 13.23
N ARG A 65 7.47 2.30 12.85
CA ARG A 65 6.99 3.31 11.91
C ARG A 65 7.60 3.07 10.54
N VAL A 66 6.81 2.57 9.60
CA VAL A 66 7.26 2.05 8.30
C VAL A 66 6.83 2.96 7.16
N ALA A 67 7.76 3.28 6.27
CA ALA A 67 7.45 3.86 4.98
C ALA A 67 7.14 2.73 3.98
N LEU A 68 5.86 2.48 3.71
CA LEU A 68 5.44 1.51 2.70
C LEU A 68 5.14 2.23 1.38
N PHE A 69 5.66 1.72 0.27
CA PHE A 69 5.21 2.14 -1.05
C PHE A 69 4.86 0.94 -1.93
N ALA A 70 3.86 1.13 -2.79
CA ALA A 70 3.39 0.11 -3.70
C ALA A 70 3.60 0.51 -5.16
N VAL A 71 3.91 -0.49 -5.97
CA VAL A 71 4.07 -0.32 -7.41
C VAL A 71 3.15 -1.27 -8.17
N PRO A 72 2.68 -0.88 -9.38
CA PRO A 72 1.93 -1.78 -10.23
C PRO A 72 2.72 -3.00 -10.73
N GLY A 73 4.05 -2.96 -10.72
CA GLY A 73 4.85 -4.09 -11.16
C GLY A 73 6.35 -3.86 -11.10
N ALA A 74 7.07 -4.87 -10.64
CA ALA A 74 8.51 -4.99 -10.78
C ALA A 74 8.94 -4.87 -12.26
N PHE A 75 10.14 -4.33 -12.50
CA PHE A 75 10.73 -4.12 -13.83
C PHE A 75 9.94 -3.19 -14.80
N THR A 76 8.86 -2.56 -14.36
CA THR A 76 8.13 -1.58 -15.20
C THR A 76 8.81 -0.20 -15.18
N PRO A 77 8.71 0.61 -16.27
CA PRO A 77 9.59 1.77 -16.47
C PRO A 77 9.63 2.77 -15.31
N THR A 78 8.49 3.30 -14.87
CA THR A 78 8.44 4.28 -13.77
C THR A 78 8.87 3.68 -12.44
N CYS A 79 8.49 2.42 -12.18
CA CYS A 79 8.78 1.74 -10.93
C CYS A 79 10.28 1.51 -10.76
N SER A 80 10.96 1.07 -11.82
CA SER A 80 12.38 0.73 -11.80
C SER A 80 13.32 1.90 -12.04
N ALA A 81 12.88 2.94 -12.78
CA ALA A 81 13.72 4.10 -13.05
C ALA A 81 13.57 5.24 -12.03
N LYS A 82 12.47 5.25 -11.25
CA LYS A 82 12.16 6.39 -10.37
C LYS A 82 11.66 5.97 -8.98
N HIS A 83 10.60 5.17 -8.90
CA HIS A 83 9.90 4.96 -7.62
C HIS A 83 10.80 4.24 -6.59
N LEU A 84 11.26 3.03 -6.89
CA LEU A 84 12.14 2.28 -5.99
C LEU A 84 13.49 2.99 -5.78
N PRO A 85 14.21 3.46 -6.81
CA PRO A 85 15.47 4.19 -6.61
C PRO A 85 15.33 5.42 -5.71
N GLY A 86 14.24 6.18 -5.82
CA GLY A 86 14.00 7.35 -4.96
C GLY A 86 13.95 6.98 -3.47
N TYR A 87 13.27 5.88 -3.12
CA TYR A 87 13.25 5.40 -1.74
C TYR A 87 14.62 4.89 -1.26
N VAL A 88 15.40 4.23 -2.12
CA VAL A 88 16.77 3.80 -1.81
C VAL A 88 17.69 5.01 -1.56
N GLU A 89 17.67 6.00 -2.45
CA GLU A 89 18.50 7.21 -2.32
C GLU A 89 18.13 8.05 -1.10
N LYS A 90 16.86 8.03 -0.68
CA LYS A 90 16.34 8.80 0.46
C LYS A 90 16.28 8.02 1.76
N ALA A 91 16.71 6.75 1.77
CA ALA A 91 16.53 5.86 2.93
C ALA A 91 17.11 6.45 4.23
N ALA A 92 18.32 7.00 4.17
CA ALA A 92 18.95 7.64 5.34
C ALA A 92 18.18 8.88 5.84
N MET A 93 17.59 9.66 4.93
CA MET A 93 16.78 10.83 5.29
C MET A 93 15.45 10.44 5.91
N LEU A 94 14.80 9.41 5.39
CA LEU A 94 13.57 8.84 5.95
C LEU A 94 13.85 8.31 7.36
N LYS A 95 14.93 7.55 7.55
CA LYS A 95 15.37 7.06 8.86
C LYS A 95 15.64 8.21 9.85
N ALA A 96 16.30 9.27 9.40
CA ALA A 96 16.53 10.46 10.21
C ALA A 96 15.25 11.21 10.60
N ARG A 97 14.12 11.00 9.89
CA ARG A 97 12.78 11.52 10.21
C ARG A 97 11.93 10.54 11.02
N GLY A 98 12.53 9.50 11.58
CA GLY A 98 11.85 8.54 12.46
C GLY A 98 11.07 7.45 11.72
N ILE A 99 11.45 7.13 10.48
CA ILE A 99 11.04 5.88 9.84
C ILE A 99 12.00 4.76 10.25
N ASP A 100 11.50 3.68 10.82
CA ASP A 100 12.32 2.55 11.24
C ASP A 100 12.71 1.67 10.04
N GLU A 101 11.74 1.38 9.17
CA GLU A 101 11.88 0.49 8.02
C GLU A 101 11.22 1.06 6.76
N ILE A 102 11.72 0.64 5.60
CA ILE A 102 11.13 0.99 4.30
C ILE A 102 10.74 -0.30 3.60
N ALA A 103 9.52 -0.37 3.09
CA ALA A 103 9.00 -1.55 2.40
C ALA A 103 8.45 -1.19 1.01
N CYS A 104 8.73 -2.03 0.03
CA CYS A 104 8.15 -1.99 -1.30
C CYS A 104 7.25 -3.20 -1.51
N VAL A 105 5.98 -3.00 -1.84
CA VAL A 105 5.04 -4.09 -2.17
C VAL A 105 4.62 -4.05 -3.65
N SER A 106 4.47 -5.23 -4.25
CA SER A 106 3.95 -5.39 -5.62
C SER A 106 3.21 -6.70 -5.77
N VAL A 107 2.24 -6.73 -6.69
CA VAL A 107 1.61 -7.97 -7.16
C VAL A 107 2.52 -8.65 -8.18
N ASN A 108 3.60 -9.22 -7.65
CA ASN A 108 4.57 -10.05 -8.33
C ASN A 108 4.97 -11.19 -7.38
N ASP A 109 5.45 -12.31 -7.91
CA ASP A 109 5.99 -13.36 -7.06
C ASP A 109 7.32 -12.94 -6.39
N VAL A 110 7.67 -13.68 -5.35
CA VAL A 110 8.86 -13.45 -4.51
C VAL A 110 10.17 -13.56 -5.27
N PHE A 111 10.25 -14.38 -6.31
CA PHE A 111 11.48 -14.53 -7.08
C PHE A 111 11.72 -13.29 -7.94
N VAL A 112 10.67 -12.78 -8.58
CA VAL A 112 10.71 -11.52 -9.31
C VAL A 112 11.02 -10.35 -8.38
N MET A 113 10.35 -10.25 -7.23
CA MET A 113 10.60 -9.18 -6.27
C MET A 113 12.02 -9.22 -5.71
N GLY A 114 12.53 -10.41 -5.38
CA GLY A 114 13.91 -10.60 -4.92
C GLY A 114 14.95 -10.23 -5.99
N ALA A 115 14.77 -10.70 -7.22
CA ALA A 115 15.67 -10.38 -8.33
C ALA A 115 15.64 -8.87 -8.68
N TRP A 116 14.46 -8.25 -8.62
CA TRP A 116 14.31 -6.82 -8.87
C TRP A 116 15.01 -5.97 -7.81
N GLY A 117 14.84 -6.30 -6.53
CA GLY A 117 15.52 -5.61 -5.43
C GLY A 117 17.04 -5.70 -5.54
N GLN A 118 17.57 -6.89 -5.84
CA GLN A 118 19.00 -7.09 -6.09
C GLN A 118 19.50 -6.24 -7.26
N ALA A 119 18.79 -6.25 -8.40
CA ALA A 119 19.16 -5.46 -9.57
C ALA A 119 19.10 -3.94 -9.32
N ALA A 120 18.23 -3.49 -8.42
CA ALA A 120 18.06 -2.08 -8.06
C ALA A 120 18.99 -1.62 -6.92
N GLY A 121 19.75 -2.52 -6.28
CA GLY A 121 20.59 -2.19 -5.13
C GLY A 121 19.77 -1.77 -3.90
N SER A 122 18.61 -2.37 -3.68
CA SER A 122 17.63 -1.94 -2.68
C SER A 122 17.91 -2.46 -1.26
N GLY A 123 19.16 -2.47 -0.82
CA GLY A 123 19.56 -3.06 0.47
C GLY A 123 18.89 -2.44 1.71
N ASP A 124 18.40 -1.21 1.59
CA ASP A 124 17.65 -0.49 2.63
C ASP A 124 16.11 -0.64 2.51
N VAL A 125 15.61 -1.43 1.56
CA VAL A 125 14.18 -1.58 1.28
C VAL A 125 13.77 -3.04 1.30
N ASP A 126 12.80 -3.36 2.14
CA ASP A 126 12.17 -4.66 2.21
C ASP A 126 11.24 -4.91 1.02
N MET A 127 11.62 -5.85 0.16
CA MET A 127 10.86 -6.21 -1.04
C MET A 127 9.81 -7.27 -0.72
N LEU A 128 8.55 -6.85 -0.60
CA LEU A 128 7.40 -7.69 -0.24
C LEU A 128 6.64 -8.12 -1.50
N ALA A 129 6.49 -9.43 -1.70
CA ALA A 129 5.67 -10.00 -2.76
C ALA A 129 4.25 -10.26 -2.25
N ASP A 130 3.29 -9.47 -2.75
CA ASP A 130 1.86 -9.74 -2.65
C ASP A 130 1.40 -10.54 -3.87
N GLY A 131 1.95 -11.74 -4.04
CA GLY A 131 1.88 -12.49 -5.31
C GLY A 131 0.46 -12.77 -5.81
N ASN A 132 -0.51 -12.86 -4.90
CA ASN A 132 -1.93 -13.07 -5.22
C ASN A 132 -2.74 -11.77 -5.30
N GLY A 133 -2.18 -10.63 -4.85
CA GLY A 133 -2.91 -9.38 -4.70
C GLY A 133 -3.87 -9.36 -3.49
N ASP A 134 -3.67 -10.23 -2.51
CA ASP A 134 -4.56 -10.38 -1.36
C ASP A 134 -4.49 -9.13 -0.48
N PHE A 135 -3.29 -8.57 -0.26
CA PHE A 135 -3.14 -7.33 0.48
C PHE A 135 -3.70 -6.14 -0.29
N ALA A 136 -3.34 -5.99 -1.57
CA ALA A 136 -3.82 -4.89 -2.42
C ALA A 136 -5.36 -4.85 -2.45
N LYS A 137 -6.01 -6.01 -2.56
CA LYS A 137 -7.46 -6.14 -2.51
C LYS A 137 -8.03 -5.83 -1.12
N ALA A 138 -7.42 -6.35 -0.05
CA ALA A 138 -7.91 -6.15 1.32
C ALA A 138 -7.89 -4.68 1.76
N ILE A 139 -7.02 -3.85 1.16
CA ILE A 139 -6.98 -2.41 1.40
C ILE A 139 -7.73 -1.58 0.35
N GLY A 140 -8.40 -2.23 -0.61
CA GLY A 140 -9.15 -1.58 -1.70
C GLY A 140 -8.28 -0.77 -2.66
N LEU A 141 -7.00 -1.10 -2.79
CA LEU A 141 -6.05 -0.43 -3.68
C LEU A 141 -5.56 -1.35 -4.81
N GLU A 142 -6.36 -2.33 -5.21
CA GLU A 142 -6.14 -3.09 -6.43
C GLU A 142 -6.50 -2.27 -7.70
N MET A 143 -5.96 -2.69 -8.84
CA MET A 143 -6.30 -2.17 -10.16
C MET A 143 -6.29 -3.28 -11.21
N ASP A 144 -7.09 -3.09 -12.26
CA ASP A 144 -7.08 -3.94 -13.44
C ASP A 144 -6.03 -3.44 -14.46
N GLY A 145 -4.96 -4.23 -14.64
CA GLY A 145 -3.90 -4.01 -15.63
C GLY A 145 -4.02 -4.89 -16.88
N THR A 146 -5.14 -5.58 -17.11
CA THR A 146 -5.33 -6.50 -18.25
C THR A 146 -5.11 -5.84 -19.61
N GLY A 147 -5.46 -4.56 -19.76
CA GLY A 147 -5.20 -3.78 -20.98
C GLY A 147 -3.72 -3.66 -21.35
N PHE A 148 -2.82 -3.89 -20.39
CA PHE A 148 -1.36 -3.93 -20.58
C PHE A 148 -0.78 -5.35 -20.50
N GLY A 149 -1.64 -6.38 -20.47
CA GLY A 149 -1.21 -7.78 -20.30
C GLY A 149 -0.72 -8.12 -18.89
N MET A 150 -1.12 -7.34 -17.88
CA MET A 150 -0.56 -7.43 -16.52
C MET A 150 -1.48 -8.17 -15.53
N GLY A 151 -2.77 -8.34 -15.84
CA GLY A 151 -3.76 -8.88 -14.91
C GLY A 151 -4.07 -7.92 -13.76
N GLN A 152 -4.58 -8.45 -12.64
CA GLN A 152 -4.80 -7.66 -11.42
C GLN A 152 -3.46 -7.22 -10.83
N ARG A 153 -3.36 -5.95 -10.42
CA ARG A 153 -2.18 -5.35 -9.81
C ARG A 153 -2.54 -4.48 -8.61
N SER A 154 -1.53 -3.98 -7.92
CA SER A 154 -1.68 -2.91 -6.95
C SER A 154 -1.65 -1.55 -7.66
N GLN A 155 -2.43 -0.59 -7.19
CA GLN A 155 -2.29 0.81 -7.57
C GLN A 155 -0.91 1.33 -7.13
N ARG A 156 -0.50 2.48 -7.68
CA ARG A 156 0.67 3.19 -7.15
C ARG A 156 0.24 4.02 -5.96
N TYR A 157 0.85 3.79 -4.81
CA TYR A 157 0.64 4.60 -3.62
C TYR A 157 1.86 4.55 -2.71
N ALA A 158 1.88 5.44 -1.72
CA ALA A 158 2.75 5.32 -0.57
C ALA A 158 1.95 5.60 0.71
N MET A 159 2.40 5.08 1.84
CA MET A 159 1.82 5.35 3.14
C MET A 159 2.90 5.32 4.22
N VAL A 160 2.65 6.07 5.28
CA VAL A 160 3.39 5.93 6.54
C VAL A 160 2.50 5.10 7.46
N VAL A 161 3.05 4.03 8.01
CA VAL A 161 2.33 3.11 8.88
C VAL A 161 3.00 3.11 10.26
N ASP A 162 2.28 3.53 11.29
CA ASP A 162 2.76 3.54 12.67
C ASP A 162 2.05 2.47 13.51
N ASP A 163 2.81 1.46 13.95
CA ASP A 163 2.32 0.31 14.71
C ASP A 163 1.10 -0.35 14.03
N GLY A 164 1.23 -0.63 12.73
CA GLY A 164 0.16 -1.20 11.91
C GLY A 164 -1.02 -0.27 11.62
N THR A 165 -0.96 1.01 12.00
CA THR A 165 -1.99 2.03 11.70
C THR A 165 -1.54 2.93 10.56
N VAL A 166 -2.39 3.21 9.58
CA VAL A 166 -2.06 4.16 8.52
C VAL A 166 -2.02 5.57 9.10
N GLU A 167 -0.83 6.15 9.21
CA GLU A 167 -0.64 7.53 9.66
C GLU A 167 -0.88 8.52 8.52
N ARG A 168 -0.33 8.23 7.33
CA ARG A 168 -0.45 9.05 6.12
C ARG A 168 -0.70 8.17 4.90
N LEU A 169 -1.51 8.62 3.95
CA LEU A 169 -1.80 7.88 2.71
C LEU A 169 -1.71 8.77 1.47
N PHE A 170 -0.94 8.33 0.48
CA PHE A 170 -0.68 9.04 -0.78
C PHE A 170 -1.00 8.14 -1.97
N VAL A 171 -2.25 8.18 -2.45
CA VAL A 171 -2.69 7.39 -3.62
C VAL A 171 -2.55 8.21 -4.90
N GLU A 172 -1.94 7.62 -5.93
CA GLU A 172 -1.73 8.28 -7.21
C GLU A 172 -2.96 8.23 -8.11
N GLY A 173 -3.09 9.25 -8.97
CA GLY A 173 -3.96 9.14 -10.13
C GLY A 173 -3.46 8.09 -11.15
N PRO A 174 -4.32 7.62 -12.06
CA PRO A 174 -3.93 6.64 -13.08
C PRO A 174 -2.70 7.09 -13.89
N GLY A 175 -1.63 6.29 -13.85
CA GLY A 175 -0.38 6.56 -14.57
C GLY A 175 0.51 7.64 -13.97
N GLU A 176 0.11 8.24 -12.84
CA GLU A 176 0.89 9.28 -12.18
C GLU A 176 2.02 8.72 -11.31
N PHE A 177 2.94 9.62 -10.98
CA PHE A 177 4.01 9.43 -10.00
C PHE A 177 4.42 10.83 -9.50
N LYS A 178 3.77 11.27 -8.43
CA LYS A 178 3.91 12.57 -7.79
C LYS A 178 3.86 12.41 -6.27
N VAL A 179 2.71 12.00 -5.74
CA VAL A 179 2.43 11.99 -4.29
C VAL A 179 2.99 10.76 -3.59
N SER A 180 3.23 9.67 -4.32
CA SER A 180 3.87 8.47 -3.77
C SER A 180 5.40 8.55 -3.77
N SER A 181 6.02 9.67 -4.18
CA SER A 181 7.48 9.76 -4.23
C SER A 181 8.09 9.86 -2.83
N ALA A 182 9.34 9.40 -2.68
CA ALA A 182 10.07 9.54 -1.42
C ALA A 182 10.27 11.01 -1.01
N GLU A 183 10.44 11.91 -1.98
CA GLU A 183 10.51 13.35 -1.75
C GLU A 183 9.19 13.91 -1.21
N HIS A 184 8.06 13.50 -1.78
CA HIS A 184 6.75 13.94 -1.29
C HIS A 184 6.52 13.44 0.13
N MET A 185 6.78 12.15 0.39
CA MET A 185 6.69 11.59 1.73
C MET A 185 7.56 12.36 2.73
N LEU A 186 8.82 12.64 2.41
CA LEU A 186 9.71 13.42 3.28
C LEU A 186 9.21 14.84 3.57
N SER A 187 8.48 15.46 2.65
CA SER A 187 7.89 16.78 2.87
C SER A 187 6.68 16.75 3.82
N GLU A 188 6.10 15.57 4.01
CA GLU A 188 4.89 15.32 4.80
C GLU A 188 5.18 14.65 6.17
N LEU A 189 6.45 14.30 6.44
CA LEU A 189 6.96 13.74 7.70
C LEU A 189 7.43 14.78 8.71
#